data_AF-A0A349H6U9-F1
#
_entry.id   AF-A0A349H6U9-F1
#
_cell.length_a   1.000
_cell.length_b   1.000
_cell.length_c   1.000
_cell.angle_alpha   90.00
_cell.angle_beta   90.00
_cell.angle_gamma   90.00
#
_symmetry.space_group_name_H-M   'P 1'
#
loop_
_entity.id
_entity.type
_entity.pdbx_description
1 polymer ?
#
loop_
_entity_poly.entity_id
_entity_poly.type
_entity_poly.pdbx_seq_one_letter_code
_entity_poly.pdbx_strand_id
1 'polypeptide(L)' 'MQSGKKLGENLKRIRLAKKMSQGDLSKSLGVDRAYISNIENGRMNPTL' A
#
# COMPACT_ATOMS: atom_id res chain seq x y z
N MET A 1 -8.16 -7.80 -15.47
CA MET A 1 -7.41 -7.85 -14.19
C MET A 1 -7.43 -6.45 -13.60
N GLN A 2 -8.04 -6.24 -12.42
CA GLN A 2 -8.24 -4.91 -11.85
C GLN A 2 -6.90 -4.27 -11.45
N SER A 3 -6.53 -3.13 -12.06
CA SER A 3 -5.24 -2.45 -11.89
C SER A 3 -4.86 -2.12 -10.44
N GLY A 4 -5.85 -1.88 -9.57
CA GLY A 4 -5.63 -1.60 -8.14
C GLY A 4 -5.03 -2.78 -7.35
N LYS A 5 -5.33 -4.02 -7.74
CA LYS A 5 -4.83 -5.22 -7.04
C LYS A 5 -3.32 -5.40 -7.24
N LYS A 6 -2.85 -5.18 -8.46
CA LYS A 6 -1.42 -5.26 -8.81
C LYS A 6 -0.60 -4.13 -8.19
N LEU A 7 -1.19 -2.95 -7.98
CA LEU A 7 -0.55 -1.85 -7.27
C LEU A 7 -0.34 -2.18 -5.78
N GLY A 8 -1.39 -2.64 -5.10
CA GLY A 8 -1.33 -3.02 -3.68
C GLY A 8 -0.31 -4.13 -3.39
N GLU A 9 -0.28 -5.16 -4.24
CA GLU A 9 0.69 -6.26 -4.14
C GLU A 9 2.14 -5.77 -4.31
N ASN A 10 2.39 -4.88 -5.27
CA ASN A 10 3.73 -4.31 -5.48
C ASN A 10 4.16 -3.40 -4.34
N LEU A 11 3.25 -2.58 -3.80
CA LEU A 11 3.53 -1.73 -2.63
C LEU A 11 3.93 -2.60 -1.44
N LYS A 12 3.15 -3.65 -1.15
CA LYS A 12 3.45 -4.62 -0.09
C LYS A 12 4.81 -5.29 -0.30
N ARG A 13 5.12 -5.72 -1.52
CA ARG A 13 6.41 -6.33 -1.87
C ARG A 13 7.58 -5.40 -1.59
N ILE A 14 7.51 -4.14 -2.05
CA ILE A 14 8.57 -3.15 -1.82
C ILE A 14 8.72 -2.83 -0.34
N ARG A 15 7.60 -2.67 0.38
CA ARG A 15 7.59 -2.41 1.83
C ARG A 15 8.31 -3.51 2.60
N LEU A 16 8.01 -4.77 2.29
CA LEU A 16 8.66 -5.92 2.93
C LEU A 16 10.13 -6.04 2.54
N ALA A 17 10.50 -5.77 1.28
CA ALA A 17 11.89 -5.74 0.85
C ALA A 17 12.72 -4.69 1.61
N LYS A 18 12.09 -3.57 2.00
CA LYS A 18 12.68 -2.54 2.84
C LYS A 18 12.60 -2.82 4.35
N LYS A 19 12.09 -3.98 4.77
CA LYS A 19 11.84 -4.35 6.17
C LYS A 19 10.98 -3.34 6.94
N MET A 20 10.04 -2.69 6.25
CA MET A 20 9.16 -1.69 6.84
C MET A 20 7.83 -2.30 7.29
N SER A 21 7.30 -1.88 8.42
CA SER A 21 5.90 -2.09 8.77
C SER A 21 4.99 -1.13 7.98
N GLN A 22 3.68 -1.39 7.95
CA GLN A 22 2.71 -0.44 7.38
C GLN A 22 2.73 0.90 8.13
N GLY A 23 3.07 0.89 9.43
CA GLY A 23 3.24 2.10 10.24
C GLY A 23 4.48 2.89 9.84
N ASP A 24 5.59 2.22 9.53
CA ASP A 24 6.80 2.89 9.06
C ASP A 24 6.58 3.52 7.69
N LEU A 25 5.87 2.83 6.80
CA LEU A 25 5.50 3.36 5.49
C LEU A 25 4.53 4.54 5.61
N SER A 26 3.55 4.45 6.51
CA SER A 26 2.62 5.53 6.84
C SER A 26 3.35 6.79 7.33
N LYS A 27 4.26 6.65 8.29
CA LYS A 27 5.10 7.76 8.78
C LYS A 27 5.98 8.35 7.68
N SER A 28 6.60 7.50 6.86
CA SER A 28 7.49 7.93 5.78
C SER A 28 6.76 8.70 4.67
N LEU A 29 5.46 8.44 4.47
CA LEU A 29 4.65 9.09 3.43
C LEU A 29 3.73 10.18 3.99
N GLY A 30 3.64 10.33 5.32
CA GLY A 30 2.73 11.27 5.97
C GLY A 30 1.25 10.91 5.77
N VAL A 31 0.94 9.64 5.52
CA VAL A 31 -0.43 9.15 5.29
C VAL A 31 -0.89 8.26 6.42
N ASP A 32 -2.21 8.08 6.57
CA ASP A 32 -2.74 7.20 7.60
C ASP A 32 -2.41 5.71 7.33
N ARG A 33 -2.24 4.92 8.39
CA ARG A 33 -1.95 3.48 8.26
C ARG A 33 -3.12 2.73 7.59
N ALA A 34 -4.36 3.12 7.84
CA ALA A 34 -5.53 2.53 7.18
C ALA A 34 -5.52 2.81 5.67
N TYR A 35 -4.98 3.96 5.23
CA TYR A 35 -4.78 4.26 3.81
C TYR A 35 -3.83 3.25 3.15
N ILE A 36 -2.67 3.00 3.77
CA ILE A 36 -1.71 1.98 3.31
C ILE A 36 -2.37 0.59 3.28
N SER A 37 -3.11 0.23 4.33
CA SER A 37 -3.81 -1.06 4.40
C SER A 37 -4.86 -1.20 3.29
N ASN A 38 -5.62 -0.15 2.99
CA ASN A 38 -6.62 -0.17 1.93
C ASN A 38 -6.00 -0.33 0.54
N ILE A 39 -4.84 0.29 0.29
CA ILE A 39 -4.08 0.11 -0.95
C ILE A 39 -3.55 -1.33 -1.04
N GLU A 40 -2.87 -1.83 0.00
CA GLU A 40 -2.27 -3.17 -0.02
C GLU A 40 -3.30 -4.30 -0.14
N ASN A 41 -4.52 -4.07 0.35
CA ASN A 41 -5.63 -5.02 0.23
C ASN A 41 -6.48 -4.83 -1.04
N GLY A 42 -6.10 -3.89 -1.92
CA GLY A 42 -6.85 -3.61 -3.15
C GLY A 42 -8.27 -3.09 -2.92
N ARG A 43 -8.56 -2.54 -1.72
CA ARG A 43 -9.86 -1.95 -1.36
C ARG A 43 -10.00 -0.52 -1.84
N MET A 44 -8.90 0.10 -2.27
CA MET A 44 -8.92 1.36 -2.99
C MET A 44 -8.95 1.05 -4.49
N ASN A 45 -10.03 1.43 -5.17
CA ASN A 45 -10.00 1.60 -6.61
C ASN A 45 -9.26 2.91 -6.89
N PRO A 46 -8.02 2.91 -7.42
CA PRO A 46 -7.52 4.12 -8.03
C PRO A 46 -8.36 4.35 -9.29
N THR A 47 -9.44 5.11 -9.17
CA THR A 47 -10.00 5.78 -10.34
C THR A 47 -8.91 6.71 -10.84
N LEU A 48 -8.35 6.35 -11.99
CA LEU A 48 -7.55 7.22 -12.85
C LEU A 48 -8.42 8.37 -13.37
#